data_AF-A0A2N2W8G9-F1
#
_entry.id   AF-A0A2N2W8G9-F1
#
_cell.length_a   1.000
_cell.length_b   1.000
_cell.length_c   1.000
_cell.angle_alpha   90.00
_cell.angle_beta   90.00
_cell.angle_gamma   90.00
#
_symmetry.space_group_name_H-M   'P 1'
#
loop_
_entity.id
_entity.type
_entity.pdbx_description
1 polymer ?
#
loop_
_entity_poly.entity_id
_entity_poly.type
_entity_poly.pdbx_seq_one_letter_code
_entity_poly.pdbx_strand_id
1 'polypeptide(L)'
;MFKSCSPYLKMFNGKGVNWHYSLTNELLNIAQEEDKLIFLHIGYISNINIRESSLELFANEEVVKLLNSNFICIIEDKEDKPESFLLALDLLFLNQDFSYGPMNMFIMPNRRPLIAFSDCNPDNFLEIANSLLLAKKEKREKLKQLSEELSKRAINTGIITDMKKGSVIEKPLLEKYVQMWFKNMFDTDFIYKLKPFTPNPAALYTIIEYLRLYPDKRFSDKMEELLDHMQYSALFDVIDGGFFRQASDYSCNDSLYEKSLEENSLFLMLYAAAYKLYGNESYKMTSLMTYNFILNELLNEKGALVNSTTLMGKIDDAVYYSYSINELSIIFPERYPEIAIALGMDMTLNRMEKQTPVRGADTYIYLNEEDILLLHQRRLEHRGYYKDTRVITASNSVTATAFSIASIYLQNPSMYNQATKIFEFLLFNNIDNSDGRLYRYTCCSDSYLIGYLSDYAHFIEASLELYRNRFDIEYLLIAKKYTEMVMDRFYKPENGMFSKSERDFVSDTVPFKRESNIDFIRPSANSVMAGNLISLYEITREERYITIAKQQLNNIVPNLLNSGPMLSSWAHKILKYINIDINPLSK
;
A
#
# COMPACT_ATOMS: atom_id res chain seq x y z
N MET A 1 -20.30 6.13 -23.58
CA MET A 1 -20.50 5.42 -22.28
C MET A 1 -19.18 5.41 -21.54
N PHE A 2 -19.17 5.86 -20.29
CA PHE A 2 -18.00 5.84 -19.42
C PHE A 2 -17.56 4.40 -19.15
N LYS A 3 -16.44 3.98 -19.75
CA LYS A 3 -15.84 2.65 -19.57
C LYS A 3 -14.66 2.75 -18.58
N SER A 4 -14.95 2.99 -17.31
CA SER A 4 -13.95 2.86 -16.25
C SER A 4 -14.34 1.77 -15.28
N CYS A 5 -13.32 1.08 -14.79
CA CYS A 5 -13.42 0.03 -13.78
C CYS A 5 -13.20 0.56 -12.38
N SER A 6 -12.70 1.79 -12.25
CA SER A 6 -12.55 2.44 -10.96
C SER A 6 -13.92 2.72 -10.34
N PRO A 7 -14.18 2.18 -9.14
CA PRO A 7 -15.37 2.56 -8.38
C PRO A 7 -15.30 4.01 -7.90
N TYR A 8 -14.10 4.54 -7.67
CA TYR A 8 -13.89 5.94 -7.29
C TYR A 8 -14.34 6.89 -8.41
N LEU A 9 -13.88 6.66 -9.64
CA LEU A 9 -14.26 7.51 -10.78
C LEU A 9 -15.76 7.42 -11.11
N LYS A 10 -16.36 6.23 -10.94
CA LYS A 10 -17.81 6.05 -11.07
C LYS A 10 -18.61 6.90 -10.08
N MET A 11 -18.05 7.17 -8.89
CA MET A 11 -18.72 7.97 -7.86
C MET A 11 -18.97 9.42 -8.30
N PHE A 12 -18.03 9.99 -9.09
CA PHE A 12 -18.05 11.36 -9.60
C PHE A 12 -18.59 11.50 -11.02
N ASN A 13 -18.84 10.39 -11.73
CA ASN A 13 -19.27 10.43 -13.11
C ASN A 13 -20.62 11.15 -13.27
N GLY A 14 -20.61 12.23 -14.06
CA GLY A 14 -21.79 13.06 -14.34
C GLY A 14 -22.27 13.92 -13.17
N LYS A 15 -21.43 14.16 -12.16
CA LYS A 15 -21.79 14.96 -10.97
C LYS A 15 -20.84 16.13 -10.74
N GLY A 16 -21.42 17.33 -10.59
CA GLY A 16 -20.70 18.53 -10.16
C GLY A 16 -19.71 19.05 -11.20
N VAL A 17 -18.43 18.77 -10.98
CA VAL A 17 -17.32 19.25 -11.82
C VAL A 17 -17.31 18.52 -13.17
N ASN A 18 -16.89 19.21 -14.22
CA ASN A 18 -16.71 18.70 -15.58
C ASN A 18 -15.42 17.87 -15.64
N TRP A 19 -15.51 16.64 -15.13
CA TRP A 19 -14.39 15.73 -14.98
C TRP A 19 -13.94 15.09 -16.30
N HIS A 20 -12.63 15.11 -16.52
CA HIS A 20 -11.93 14.22 -17.43
C HIS A 20 -11.16 13.14 -16.63
N TYR A 21 -10.97 11.96 -17.22
CA TYR A 21 -10.42 10.78 -16.51
C TYR A 21 -8.98 10.42 -16.91
N SER A 22 -8.37 11.26 -17.74
CA SER A 22 -6.97 11.17 -18.15
C SER A 22 -6.54 12.52 -18.70
N LEU A 23 -5.29 12.91 -18.49
CA LEU A 23 -4.72 14.16 -18.98
C LEU A 23 -4.13 13.99 -20.39
N THR A 24 -4.99 13.82 -21.39
CA THR A 24 -4.56 13.57 -22.77
C THR A 24 -3.82 14.77 -23.38
N ASN A 25 -3.01 14.52 -24.42
CA ASN A 25 -2.37 15.60 -25.19
C ASN A 25 -3.37 16.58 -25.81
N GLU A 26 -4.56 16.10 -26.18
CA GLU A 26 -5.67 16.95 -26.63
C GLU A 26 -6.09 17.96 -25.55
N LEU A 27 -6.28 17.49 -24.31
CA LEU A 27 -6.64 18.38 -23.19
C LEU A 27 -5.52 19.35 -22.83
N LEU A 28 -4.26 18.95 -22.98
CA LEU A 28 -3.12 19.84 -22.78
C LEU A 28 -3.10 20.97 -23.83
N ASN A 29 -3.39 20.63 -25.09
CA ASN A 29 -3.51 21.61 -26.17
C ASN A 29 -4.67 22.57 -25.91
N ILE A 30 -5.85 22.06 -25.53
CA ILE A 30 -7.01 22.87 -25.15
C ILE A 30 -6.66 23.80 -23.98
N ALA A 31 -6.01 23.28 -22.93
CA ALA A 31 -5.59 24.10 -21.79
C ALA A 31 -4.62 25.22 -22.20
N GLN A 32 -3.76 24.97 -23.18
CA GLN A 32 -2.84 25.98 -23.71
C GLN A 32 -3.54 27.02 -24.60
N GLU A 33 -4.44 26.58 -25.50
CA GLU A 33 -5.19 27.45 -26.41
C GLU A 33 -6.18 28.35 -25.66
N GLU A 34 -6.89 27.80 -24.68
CA GLU A 34 -7.83 28.55 -23.85
C GLU A 34 -7.15 29.35 -22.73
N ASP A 35 -5.83 29.26 -22.62
CA ASP A 35 -5.05 29.79 -21.49
C ASP A 35 -5.74 29.45 -20.15
N LYS A 36 -5.91 28.17 -19.88
CA LYS A 36 -6.44 27.61 -18.62
C LYS A 36 -5.36 26.84 -17.86
N LEU A 37 -5.48 26.83 -16.53
CA LEU A 37 -4.71 25.88 -15.71
C LEU A 37 -5.46 24.55 -15.65
N ILE A 38 -4.77 23.51 -15.21
CA ILE A 38 -5.38 22.20 -14.99
C ILE A 38 -5.49 21.97 -13.50
N PHE A 39 -6.64 21.50 -13.06
CA PHE A 39 -6.86 21.00 -11.72
C PHE A 39 -6.86 19.46 -11.78
N LEU A 40 -6.00 18.81 -11.00
CA LEU A 40 -5.90 17.37 -10.90
C LEU A 40 -6.25 16.93 -9.48
N HIS A 41 -7.27 16.09 -9.37
CA HIS A 41 -7.67 15.46 -8.12
C HIS A 41 -7.38 13.95 -8.16
N ILE A 42 -6.70 13.42 -7.15
CA ILE A 42 -6.41 11.98 -7.03
C ILE A 42 -6.98 11.47 -5.72
N GLY A 43 -7.83 10.45 -5.82
CA GLY A 43 -8.39 9.77 -4.66
C GLY A 43 -8.58 8.28 -4.91
N TYR A 44 -9.30 7.62 -4.02
CA TYR A 44 -9.60 6.19 -4.12
C TYR A 44 -10.75 5.81 -3.19
N ILE A 45 -11.44 4.72 -3.52
CA ILE A 45 -12.72 4.38 -2.89
C ILE A 45 -12.59 3.90 -1.44
N SER A 46 -11.45 3.26 -1.11
CA SER A 46 -11.31 2.48 0.12
C SER A 46 -11.07 3.32 1.37
N ASN A 47 -10.55 4.53 1.24
CA ASN A 47 -10.35 5.43 2.37
C ASN A 47 -11.57 6.34 2.55
N ILE A 48 -12.22 6.19 3.71
CA ILE A 48 -13.46 6.89 4.06
C ILE A 48 -13.28 8.41 4.12
N ASN A 49 -12.20 8.89 4.77
CA ASN A 49 -11.91 10.32 4.92
C ASN A 49 -11.68 10.98 3.56
N ILE A 50 -10.94 10.32 2.66
CA ILE A 50 -10.69 10.80 1.30
C ILE A 50 -12.00 10.90 0.53
N ARG A 51 -12.83 9.87 0.60
CA ARG A 51 -14.09 9.82 -0.13
C ARG A 51 -15.06 10.90 0.35
N GLU A 52 -15.24 11.03 1.66
CA GLU A 52 -16.15 12.01 2.26
C GLU A 52 -15.71 13.44 2.00
N SER A 53 -14.46 13.76 2.33
CA SER A 53 -13.93 15.11 2.11
C SER A 53 -14.00 15.54 0.64
N SER A 54 -13.73 14.62 -0.29
CA SER A 54 -13.85 14.90 -1.73
C SER A 54 -15.31 15.09 -2.17
N LEU A 55 -16.25 14.28 -1.64
CA LEU A 55 -17.67 14.43 -1.93
C LEU A 55 -18.21 15.77 -1.41
N GLU A 56 -17.83 16.17 -0.19
CA GLU A 56 -18.25 17.44 0.41
C GLU A 56 -17.67 18.64 -0.36
N LEU A 57 -16.37 18.61 -0.69
CA LEU A 57 -15.72 19.67 -1.45
C LEU A 57 -16.37 19.86 -2.83
N PHE A 58 -16.61 18.77 -3.56
CA PHE A 58 -17.18 18.84 -4.92
C PHE A 58 -18.72 18.89 -4.96
N ALA A 59 -19.38 18.92 -3.79
CA ALA A 59 -20.79 19.27 -3.67
C ALA A 59 -20.99 20.79 -3.44
N ASN A 60 -19.95 21.53 -3.07
CA ASN A 60 -20.04 22.98 -2.88
C ASN A 60 -20.20 23.71 -4.23
N GLU A 61 -21.30 24.47 -4.37
CA GLU A 61 -21.65 25.13 -5.64
C GLU A 61 -20.62 26.16 -6.09
N GLU A 62 -19.98 26.89 -5.17
CA GLU A 62 -18.95 27.89 -5.50
C GLU A 62 -17.69 27.22 -6.03
N VAL A 63 -17.24 26.14 -5.37
CA VAL A 63 -16.09 25.33 -5.81
C VAL A 63 -16.35 24.76 -7.20
N VAL A 64 -17.52 24.15 -7.43
CA VAL A 64 -17.90 23.57 -8.73
C VAL A 64 -17.91 24.64 -9.82
N LYS A 65 -18.52 25.80 -9.55
CA LYS A 65 -18.58 26.91 -10.51
C LYS A 65 -17.19 27.45 -10.84
N LEU A 66 -16.33 27.63 -9.82
CA LEU A 66 -14.96 28.11 -10.00
C LEU A 66 -14.16 27.13 -10.88
N LEU A 67 -14.22 25.84 -10.57
CA LEU A 67 -13.51 24.79 -11.29
C LEU A 67 -13.95 24.72 -12.76
N ASN A 68 -15.24 24.57 -13.00
CA ASN A 68 -15.79 24.43 -14.36
C ASN A 68 -15.53 25.64 -15.25
N SER A 69 -15.45 26.84 -14.67
CA SER A 69 -15.26 28.07 -15.44
C SER A 69 -13.79 28.34 -15.79
N ASN A 70 -12.85 27.95 -14.91
CA ASN A 70 -11.47 28.45 -14.97
C ASN A 70 -10.41 27.37 -15.20
N PHE A 71 -10.74 26.09 -15.03
CA PHE A 71 -9.77 24.99 -15.07
C PHE A 71 -10.21 23.85 -15.98
N ILE A 72 -9.24 23.15 -16.57
CA ILE A 72 -9.47 21.80 -17.10
C ILE A 72 -9.35 20.83 -15.92
N CYS A 73 -10.43 20.12 -15.60
CA CYS A 73 -10.51 19.30 -14.38
C CYS A 73 -10.28 17.83 -14.68
N ILE A 74 -9.24 17.25 -14.08
CA ILE A 74 -8.89 15.83 -14.19
C ILE A 74 -9.13 15.15 -12.84
N ILE A 75 -9.70 13.95 -12.88
CA ILE A 75 -9.85 13.08 -11.72
C ILE A 75 -9.25 11.71 -11.99
N GLU A 76 -8.44 11.23 -11.05
CA GLU A 76 -7.74 9.94 -11.14
C GLU A 76 -7.97 9.07 -9.90
N ASP A 77 -7.91 7.76 -10.09
CA ASP A 77 -7.89 6.76 -9.02
C ASP A 77 -6.45 6.30 -8.78
N LYS A 78 -6.00 6.26 -7.51
CA LYS A 78 -4.64 5.80 -7.17
C LYS A 78 -4.32 4.41 -7.71
N GLU A 79 -5.31 3.52 -7.79
CA GLU A 79 -5.11 2.15 -8.27
C GLU A 79 -4.98 2.07 -9.77
N ASP A 80 -5.58 3.02 -10.50
CA ASP A 80 -5.44 3.09 -11.96
C ASP A 80 -4.17 3.89 -12.33
N LYS A 81 -3.84 4.91 -11.53
CA LYS A 81 -2.75 5.86 -11.77
C LYS A 81 -1.81 5.96 -10.56
N PRO A 82 -1.13 4.86 -10.18
CA PRO A 82 -0.24 4.88 -9.03
C PRO A 82 0.98 5.79 -9.21
N GLU A 83 1.31 6.21 -10.43
CA GLU A 83 2.40 7.17 -10.71
C GLU A 83 2.03 8.57 -10.26
N SER A 84 0.85 9.04 -10.65
CA SER A 84 0.33 10.35 -10.27
C SER A 84 0.21 10.47 -8.76
N PHE A 85 -0.33 9.44 -8.11
CA PHE A 85 -0.46 9.40 -6.66
C PHE A 85 0.89 9.54 -5.95
N LEU A 86 1.92 8.79 -6.38
CA LEU A 86 3.24 8.88 -5.77
C LEU A 86 3.90 10.25 -5.99
N LEU A 87 3.74 10.86 -7.16
CA LEU A 87 4.27 12.21 -7.38
C LEU A 87 3.57 13.23 -6.48
N ALA A 88 2.24 13.17 -6.40
CA ALA A 88 1.46 14.06 -5.55
C ALA A 88 1.86 13.91 -4.08
N LEU A 89 2.07 12.67 -3.63
CA LEU A 89 2.50 12.36 -2.27
C LEU A 89 3.88 12.97 -1.95
N ASP A 90 4.84 12.91 -2.87
CA ASP A 90 6.14 13.57 -2.69
C ASP A 90 6.00 15.08 -2.55
N LEU A 91 5.14 15.70 -3.37
CA LEU A 91 4.88 17.13 -3.32
C LEU A 91 4.23 17.54 -1.99
N LEU A 92 3.34 16.71 -1.44
CA LEU A 92 2.79 16.92 -0.09
C LEU A 92 3.87 16.84 0.98
N PHE A 93 4.73 15.83 0.95
CA PHE A 93 5.80 15.70 1.93
C PHE A 93 6.81 16.85 1.85
N LEU A 94 7.08 17.38 0.65
CA LEU A 94 7.88 18.60 0.50
C LEU A 94 7.23 19.82 1.19
N ASN A 95 5.91 19.79 1.36
CA ASN A 95 5.12 20.79 2.10
C ASN A 95 4.86 20.41 3.57
N GLN A 96 5.50 19.34 4.08
CA GLN A 96 5.27 18.78 5.42
C GLN A 96 3.82 18.33 5.69
N ASP A 97 3.08 18.00 4.63
CA ASP A 97 1.75 17.41 4.70
C ASP A 97 1.86 15.87 4.63
N PHE A 98 1.42 15.20 5.70
CA PHE A 98 1.51 13.75 5.88
C PHE A 98 0.15 13.02 5.81
N SER A 99 -0.88 13.66 5.27
CA SER A 99 -2.26 13.16 5.22
C SER A 99 -2.51 11.94 4.30
N TYR A 100 -1.60 11.64 3.37
CA TYR A 100 -1.74 10.58 2.35
C TYR A 100 -2.99 10.67 1.44
N GLY A 101 -3.78 11.75 1.50
CA GLY A 101 -4.93 11.97 0.63
C GLY A 101 -6.07 12.76 1.27
N PRO A 102 -7.02 13.27 0.46
CA PRO A 102 -7.03 13.29 -1.00
C PRO A 102 -5.90 14.15 -1.58
N MET A 103 -5.55 14.00 -2.86
CA MET A 103 -4.51 14.83 -3.49
C MET A 103 -5.16 15.87 -4.41
N ASN A 104 -5.05 17.15 -4.05
CA ASN A 104 -5.46 18.27 -4.90
C ASN A 104 -4.22 18.94 -5.48
N MET A 105 -4.17 19.09 -6.81
CA MET A 105 -3.05 19.70 -7.51
C MET A 105 -3.52 20.72 -8.54
N PHE A 106 -2.84 21.86 -8.60
CA PHE A 106 -2.93 22.76 -9.75
C PHE A 106 -1.65 22.65 -10.58
N ILE A 107 -1.81 22.46 -11.89
CA ILE A 107 -0.71 22.23 -12.81
C ILE A 107 -0.83 23.13 -14.05
N MET A 108 0.32 23.42 -14.65
CA MET A 108 0.43 24.17 -15.90
C MET A 108 0.08 23.29 -17.12
N PRO A 109 -0.29 23.87 -18.28
CA PRO A 109 -0.52 23.11 -19.52
C PRO A 109 0.69 22.31 -20.02
N ASN A 110 1.92 22.64 -19.60
CA ASN A 110 3.11 21.83 -19.83
C ASN A 110 3.33 20.76 -18.74
N ARG A 111 2.25 20.41 -18.03
CA ARG A 111 2.13 19.48 -16.90
C ARG A 111 2.82 19.91 -15.60
N ARG A 112 3.70 20.92 -15.59
CA ARG A 112 4.51 21.25 -14.40
C ARG A 112 3.62 21.65 -13.20
N PRO A 113 3.89 21.14 -11.98
CA PRO A 113 3.07 21.44 -10.82
C PRO A 113 3.23 22.89 -10.35
N LEU A 114 2.18 23.45 -9.76
CA LEU A 114 2.19 24.76 -9.09
C LEU A 114 2.02 24.64 -7.59
N ILE A 115 1.15 23.73 -7.15
CA ILE A 115 0.90 23.42 -5.75
C ILE A 115 0.28 22.02 -5.66
N ALA A 116 0.54 21.35 -4.54
CA ALA A 116 -0.15 20.14 -4.11
C ALA A 116 -0.54 20.30 -2.64
N PHE A 117 -1.77 19.92 -2.29
CA PHE A 117 -2.31 19.99 -0.93
C PHE A 117 -3.40 18.93 -0.74
N SER A 118 -3.66 18.55 0.52
CA SER A 118 -4.72 17.58 0.85
C SER A 118 -6.00 18.19 1.40
N ASP A 119 -5.95 19.47 1.79
CA ASP A 119 -7.10 20.15 2.38
C ASP A 119 -8.31 20.17 1.42
N CYS A 120 -9.48 19.90 2.00
CA CYS A 120 -10.77 19.88 1.34
C CYS A 120 -11.78 20.84 1.98
N ASN A 121 -11.33 21.74 2.87
CA ASN A 121 -12.14 22.86 3.31
C ASN A 121 -12.47 23.76 2.11
N PRO A 122 -13.75 24.00 1.79
CA PRO A 122 -14.14 24.79 0.61
C PRO A 122 -13.58 26.21 0.60
N ASP A 123 -13.54 26.90 1.76
CA ASP A 123 -13.07 28.28 1.84
C ASP A 123 -11.57 28.37 1.52
N ASN A 124 -10.77 27.50 2.13
CA ASN A 124 -9.33 27.43 1.83
C ASN A 124 -9.06 27.01 0.37
N PHE A 125 -9.84 26.05 -0.14
CA PHE A 125 -9.74 25.65 -1.55
C PHE A 125 -9.99 26.82 -2.50
N LEU A 126 -11.05 27.60 -2.25
CA LEU A 126 -11.39 28.80 -3.02
C LEU A 126 -10.30 29.87 -2.90
N GLU A 127 -9.73 30.08 -1.71
CA GLU A 127 -8.63 31.03 -1.49
C GLU A 127 -7.39 30.66 -2.32
N ILE A 128 -6.96 29.40 -2.27
CA ILE A 128 -5.82 28.89 -3.03
C ILE A 128 -6.07 29.04 -4.54
N ALA A 129 -7.23 28.58 -5.02
CA ALA A 129 -7.56 28.61 -6.43
C ALA A 129 -7.65 30.04 -6.98
N ASN A 130 -8.32 30.96 -6.26
CA ASN A 130 -8.40 32.37 -6.65
C ASN A 130 -7.03 33.07 -6.63
N SER A 131 -6.19 32.75 -5.65
CA SER A 131 -4.82 33.27 -5.59
C SER A 131 -3.98 32.85 -6.79
N LEU A 132 -4.15 31.62 -7.28
CA LEU A 132 -3.50 31.14 -8.49
C LEU A 132 -4.03 31.83 -9.75
N LEU A 133 -5.34 32.07 -9.86
CA LEU A 133 -5.94 32.80 -10.98
C LEU A 133 -5.45 34.26 -11.02
N LEU A 134 -5.36 34.92 -9.86
CA LEU A 134 -4.80 36.26 -9.73
C LEU A 134 -3.31 36.28 -10.14
N ALA A 135 -2.52 35.34 -9.60
CA ALA A 135 -1.11 35.22 -9.95
C ALA A 135 -0.89 34.92 -11.44
N LYS A 136 -1.78 34.14 -12.08
CA LYS A 136 -1.76 33.90 -13.52
C LYS A 136 -2.04 35.18 -14.33
N LYS A 137 -2.90 36.07 -13.83
CA LYS A 137 -3.19 37.34 -14.50
C LYS A 137 -2.08 38.36 -14.30
N GLU A 138 -1.55 38.48 -13.08
CA GLU A 138 -0.69 39.60 -12.68
C GLU A 138 0.80 39.24 -12.53
N LYS A 139 1.13 37.96 -12.28
CA LYS A 139 2.47 37.50 -11.87
C LYS A 139 2.93 36.26 -12.64
N ARG A 140 2.66 36.19 -13.96
CA ARG A 140 2.95 35.02 -14.82
C ARG A 140 4.38 34.48 -14.69
N GLU A 141 5.37 35.37 -14.72
CA GLU A 141 6.77 34.95 -14.62
C GLU A 141 7.10 34.33 -13.25
N LYS A 142 6.51 34.87 -12.17
CA LYS A 142 6.68 34.31 -10.83
C LYS A 142 6.04 32.92 -10.71
N LEU A 143 4.90 32.72 -11.38
CA LEU A 143 4.20 31.44 -11.43
C LEU A 143 5.00 30.39 -12.24
N LYS A 144 5.63 30.79 -13.34
CA LYS A 144 6.58 29.93 -14.08
C LYS A 144 7.80 29.56 -13.23
N GLN A 145 8.40 30.52 -12.53
CA GLN A 145 9.54 30.29 -11.65
C GLN A 145 9.21 29.30 -10.52
N LEU A 146 8.07 29.49 -9.85
CA LEU A 146 7.56 28.55 -8.83
C LEU A 146 7.42 27.14 -9.42
N SER A 147 6.80 27.04 -10.60
CA SER A 147 6.60 25.77 -11.27
C SER A 147 7.91 25.06 -11.62
N GLU A 148 8.91 25.82 -12.08
CA GLU A 148 10.25 25.30 -12.37
C GLU A 148 10.99 24.84 -11.12
N GLU A 149 10.88 25.58 -10.02
CA GLU A 149 11.50 25.23 -8.76
C GLU A 149 10.89 23.96 -8.16
N LEU A 150 9.56 23.88 -8.11
CA LEU A 150 8.84 22.69 -7.65
C LEU A 150 9.15 21.49 -8.53
N SER A 151 9.19 21.67 -9.86
CA SER A 151 9.59 20.62 -10.78
C SER A 151 11.00 20.12 -10.49
N LYS A 152 11.99 21.02 -10.30
CA LYS A 152 13.36 20.63 -9.97
C LYS A 152 13.45 19.88 -8.64
N ARG A 153 12.68 20.30 -7.62
CA ARG A 153 12.64 19.63 -6.31
C ARG A 153 11.99 18.24 -6.44
N ALA A 154 10.86 18.13 -7.12
CA ALA A 154 10.13 16.87 -7.30
C ALA A 154 10.83 15.87 -8.23
N ILE A 155 11.56 16.33 -9.25
CA ILE A 155 12.41 15.45 -10.08
C ILE A 155 13.51 14.80 -9.23
N ASN A 156 14.01 15.50 -8.21
CA ASN A 156 15.10 15.00 -7.39
C ASN A 156 14.62 14.10 -6.23
N THR A 157 13.31 13.96 -5.98
CA THR A 157 12.79 13.10 -4.92
C THR A 157 12.66 11.64 -5.40
N GLY A 158 13.48 10.75 -4.84
CA GLY A 158 13.43 9.31 -5.12
C GLY A 158 13.92 8.86 -6.50
N ILE A 159 14.35 9.78 -7.38
CA ILE A 159 14.98 9.44 -8.66
C ILE A 159 16.49 9.29 -8.47
N ILE A 160 17.01 8.14 -8.90
CA ILE A 160 18.45 7.93 -9.04
C ILE A 160 18.83 8.41 -10.44
N THR A 161 19.52 9.55 -10.52
CA THR A 161 19.95 10.15 -11.80
C THR A 161 21.27 9.55 -12.30
N ASP A 162 22.16 9.22 -11.38
CA ASP A 162 23.51 8.75 -11.68
C ASP A 162 23.83 7.49 -10.89
N MET A 163 24.56 6.57 -11.53
CA MET A 163 25.15 5.43 -10.86
C MET A 163 26.11 5.91 -9.76
N LYS A 164 25.86 5.48 -8.53
CA LYS A 164 26.77 5.72 -7.41
C LYS A 164 27.92 4.72 -7.47
N LYS A 165 29.11 5.19 -7.06
CA LYS A 165 30.30 4.33 -6.95
C LYS A 165 30.05 3.23 -5.92
N GLY A 166 30.72 2.10 -6.12
CA GLY A 166 30.66 0.95 -5.22
C GLY A 166 30.90 1.36 -3.77
N SER A 167 29.90 1.10 -2.93
CA SER A 167 30.01 1.25 -1.47
C SER A 167 30.26 -0.12 -0.85
N VAL A 168 30.89 -0.14 0.32
CA VAL A 168 31.05 -1.38 1.09
C VAL A 168 29.68 -1.73 1.70
N ILE A 169 29.07 -2.80 1.19
CA ILE A 169 27.76 -3.30 1.65
C ILE A 169 28.03 -4.51 2.54
N GLU A 170 28.11 -4.27 3.85
CA GLU A 170 28.47 -5.26 4.85
C GLU A 170 27.59 -5.13 6.09
N LYS A 171 27.64 -6.13 6.97
CA LYS A 171 26.86 -6.19 8.22
C LYS A 171 26.88 -4.89 9.04
N PRO A 172 28.02 -4.18 9.22
CA PRO A 172 28.04 -2.94 10.02
C PRO A 172 27.15 -1.81 9.46
N LEU A 173 26.94 -1.75 8.14
CA LEU A 173 26.02 -0.79 7.54
C LEU A 173 24.58 -1.07 7.99
N LEU A 174 24.19 -2.34 7.99
CA LEU A 174 22.84 -2.76 8.37
C LEU A 174 22.60 -2.61 9.88
N GLU A 175 23.60 -2.96 10.71
CA GLU A 175 23.56 -2.71 12.16
C GLU A 175 23.31 -1.23 12.46
N LYS A 176 24.04 -0.33 11.78
CA LYS A 176 23.86 1.12 11.94
C LYS A 176 22.49 1.59 11.46
N TYR A 177 21.99 1.06 10.34
CA TYR A 177 20.64 1.35 9.87
C TYR A 177 19.59 0.97 10.91
N VAL A 178 19.66 -0.25 11.47
CA VAL A 178 18.71 -0.73 12.48
C VAL A 178 18.78 0.14 13.74
N GLN A 179 19.97 0.47 14.23
CA GLN A 179 20.12 1.39 15.37
C GLN A 179 19.44 2.75 15.13
N MET A 180 19.62 3.33 13.93
CA MET A 180 18.99 4.59 13.57
C MET A 180 17.47 4.46 13.38
N TRP A 181 17.00 3.33 12.85
CA TRP A 181 15.59 3.02 12.71
C TRP A 181 14.89 3.02 14.09
N PHE A 182 15.44 2.28 15.07
CA PHE A 182 14.88 2.25 16.43
C PHE A 182 14.96 3.62 17.11
N LYS A 183 16.09 4.33 16.98
CA LYS A 183 16.25 5.67 17.52
C LYS A 183 15.16 6.61 17.00
N ASN A 184 14.92 6.63 15.68
CA ASN A 184 13.93 7.51 15.09
C ASN A 184 12.51 7.11 15.48
N MET A 185 12.19 5.82 15.48
CA MET A 185 10.83 5.33 15.78
C MET A 185 10.45 5.47 17.25
N PHE A 186 11.36 5.17 18.19
CA PHE A 186 11.01 5.02 19.61
C PHE A 186 11.72 6.00 20.56
N ASP A 187 12.91 6.50 20.19
CA ASP A 187 13.64 7.46 21.04
C ASP A 187 13.29 8.92 20.69
N THR A 188 12.29 9.15 19.82
CA THR A 188 11.75 10.48 19.47
C THR A 188 10.22 10.46 19.48
N ASP A 189 9.59 11.64 19.41
CA ASP A 189 8.12 11.76 19.29
C ASP A 189 7.58 11.37 17.90
N PHE A 190 8.41 10.86 16.98
CA PHE A 190 8.04 10.61 15.60
C PHE A 190 6.78 9.73 15.48
N ILE A 191 6.76 8.58 16.15
CA ILE A 191 5.64 7.64 16.05
C ILE A 191 4.32 8.24 16.57
N TYR A 192 4.38 9.05 17.62
CA TYR A 192 3.23 9.75 18.21
C TYR A 192 2.73 10.93 17.36
N LYS A 193 3.56 11.43 16.43
CA LYS A 193 3.21 12.52 15.49
C LYS A 193 2.55 12.02 14.20
N LEU A 194 2.53 10.72 13.96
CA LEU A 194 1.88 10.14 12.78
C LEU A 194 0.36 10.22 12.93
N LYS A 195 -0.27 11.09 12.14
CA LYS A 195 -1.72 11.26 12.09
C LYS A 195 -2.18 11.34 10.61
N PRO A 196 -2.92 10.34 10.10
CA PRO A 196 -3.29 9.09 10.76
C PRO A 196 -2.08 8.17 11.02
N PHE A 197 -2.16 7.31 12.05
CA PHE A 197 -1.15 6.27 12.27
C PHE A 197 -1.37 5.12 11.28
N THR A 198 -0.35 4.85 10.47
CA THR A 198 -0.36 3.82 9.42
C THR A 198 0.81 2.88 9.61
N PRO A 199 0.63 1.71 10.24
CA PRO A 199 1.72 0.75 10.36
C PRO A 199 2.23 0.31 8.99
N ASN A 200 3.55 0.13 8.88
CA ASN A 200 4.18 -0.41 7.68
C ASN A 200 4.65 -1.85 7.96
N PRO A 201 3.81 -2.87 7.69
CA PRO A 201 4.14 -4.27 8.03
C PRO A 201 5.37 -4.79 7.28
N ALA A 202 5.66 -4.30 6.07
CA ALA A 202 6.88 -4.67 5.35
C ALA A 202 8.14 -4.15 6.06
N ALA A 203 8.10 -2.92 6.58
CA ALA A 203 9.22 -2.36 7.35
C ALA A 203 9.46 -3.15 8.63
N LEU A 204 8.38 -3.51 9.34
CA LEU A 204 8.46 -4.34 10.55
C LEU A 204 8.99 -5.74 10.23
N TYR A 205 8.55 -6.34 9.11
CA TYR A 205 9.04 -7.64 8.65
C TYR A 205 10.55 -7.64 8.42
N THR A 206 11.10 -6.58 7.82
CA THR A 206 12.55 -6.40 7.68
C THR A 206 13.26 -6.48 9.03
N ILE A 207 12.74 -5.81 10.05
CA ILE A 207 13.34 -5.80 11.39
C ILE A 207 13.24 -7.18 12.05
N ILE A 208 12.11 -7.87 11.93
CA ILE A 208 11.95 -9.25 12.43
C ILE A 208 12.96 -10.21 11.78
N GLU A 209 13.12 -10.14 10.45
CA GLU A 209 14.09 -10.96 9.73
C GLU A 209 15.55 -10.62 10.09
N TYR A 210 15.84 -9.34 10.32
CA TYR A 210 17.14 -8.92 10.84
C TYR A 210 17.42 -9.53 12.21
N LEU A 211 16.47 -9.43 13.15
CA LEU A 211 16.61 -9.95 14.52
C LEU A 211 16.73 -11.47 14.56
N ARG A 212 16.13 -12.18 13.59
CA ARG A 212 16.27 -13.63 13.43
C ARG A 212 17.71 -14.06 13.09
N LEU A 213 18.44 -13.25 12.32
CA LEU A 213 19.83 -13.52 11.95
C LEU A 213 20.83 -12.89 12.93
N TYR A 214 20.49 -11.75 13.50
CA TYR A 214 21.34 -10.97 14.40
C TYR A 214 20.56 -10.58 15.67
N PRO A 215 20.43 -11.50 16.65
CA PRO A 215 19.63 -11.28 17.84
C PRO A 215 20.14 -10.09 18.69
N ASP A 216 19.22 -9.20 19.06
CA ASP A 216 19.43 -8.11 20.02
C ASP A 216 18.20 -8.01 20.92
N LYS A 217 18.38 -8.24 22.23
CA LYS A 217 17.27 -8.29 23.18
C LYS A 217 16.54 -6.94 23.30
N ARG A 218 17.26 -5.81 23.29
CA ARG A 218 16.63 -4.49 23.43
C ARG A 218 15.68 -4.21 22.26
N PHE A 219 16.14 -4.52 21.05
CA PHE A 219 15.33 -4.34 19.85
C PHE A 219 14.22 -5.38 19.74
N SER A 220 14.47 -6.62 20.20
CA SER A 220 13.48 -7.69 20.32
C SER A 220 12.30 -7.26 21.20
N ASP A 221 12.56 -6.85 22.44
CA ASP A 221 11.54 -6.47 23.41
C ASP A 221 10.65 -5.32 22.85
N LYS A 222 11.27 -4.34 22.18
CA LYS A 222 10.54 -3.22 21.55
C LYS A 222 9.66 -3.62 20.37
N MET A 223 10.08 -4.62 19.60
CA MET A 223 9.26 -5.15 18.51
C MET A 223 8.07 -5.95 19.04
N GLU A 224 8.26 -6.74 20.10
CA GLU A 224 7.15 -7.43 20.76
C GLU A 224 6.13 -6.42 21.32
N GLU A 225 6.56 -5.38 22.02
CA GLU A 225 5.68 -4.30 22.50
C GLU A 225 4.82 -3.68 21.37
N LEU A 226 5.43 -3.38 20.21
CA LEU A 226 4.72 -2.79 19.08
C LEU A 226 3.76 -3.78 18.40
N LEU A 227 4.16 -5.05 18.25
CA LEU A 227 3.31 -6.09 17.67
C LEU A 227 2.11 -6.41 18.57
N ASP A 228 2.31 -6.43 19.89
CA ASP A 228 1.26 -6.58 20.89
C ASP A 228 0.30 -5.40 20.85
N HIS A 229 0.83 -4.17 20.84
CA HIS A 229 0.01 -2.95 20.70
C HIS A 229 -0.90 -2.99 19.47
N MET A 230 -0.40 -3.46 18.33
CA MET A 230 -1.21 -3.56 17.11
C MET A 230 -2.27 -4.68 17.16
N GLN A 231 -1.95 -5.87 17.69
CA GLN A 231 -2.91 -6.99 17.69
C GLN A 231 -3.97 -6.91 18.81
N TYR A 232 -3.70 -6.14 19.87
CA TYR A 232 -4.59 -5.93 21.02
C TYR A 232 -5.27 -4.55 21.02
N SER A 233 -5.30 -3.88 19.86
CA SER A 233 -6.01 -2.61 19.67
C SER A 233 -7.11 -2.75 18.61
N ALA A 234 -7.88 -1.67 18.40
CA ALA A 234 -8.95 -1.66 17.41
C ALA A 234 -8.44 -1.75 15.96
N LEU A 235 -7.11 -1.70 15.73
CA LEU A 235 -6.51 -1.97 14.42
C LEU A 235 -6.72 -3.41 13.96
N PHE A 236 -6.79 -4.38 14.87
CA PHE A 236 -7.03 -5.77 14.53
C PHE A 236 -8.51 -6.12 14.77
N ASP A 237 -9.18 -6.64 13.74
CA ASP A 237 -10.57 -7.07 13.89
C ASP A 237 -10.63 -8.44 14.59
N VAL A 238 -11.07 -8.42 15.84
CA VAL A 238 -11.16 -9.58 16.71
C VAL A 238 -12.20 -10.62 16.28
N ILE A 239 -13.14 -10.26 15.39
CA ILE A 239 -14.20 -11.17 14.94
C ILE A 239 -13.85 -11.77 13.57
N ASP A 240 -13.71 -10.92 12.55
CA ASP A 240 -13.50 -11.39 11.16
C ASP A 240 -12.02 -11.68 10.88
N GLY A 241 -11.11 -11.21 11.76
CA GLY A 241 -9.68 -11.19 11.50
C GLY A 241 -9.26 -10.06 10.56
N GLY A 242 -7.95 -9.96 10.35
CA GLY A 242 -7.34 -8.94 9.51
C GLY A 242 -7.24 -7.58 10.17
N PHE A 243 -6.33 -6.77 9.63
CA PHE A 243 -6.00 -5.45 10.11
C PHE A 243 -6.69 -4.38 9.28
N PHE A 244 -7.22 -3.37 9.98
CA PHE A 244 -7.49 -2.07 9.38
C PHE A 244 -6.16 -1.38 9.07
N ARG A 245 -6.12 -0.68 7.94
CA ARG A 245 -4.93 -0.05 7.39
C ARG A 245 -4.38 1.03 8.32
N GLN A 246 -5.26 1.79 8.97
CA GLN A 246 -4.92 3.01 9.70
C GLN A 246 -5.83 3.21 10.90
N ALA A 247 -5.29 3.90 11.91
CA ALA A 247 -6.03 4.49 13.01
C ALA A 247 -5.86 6.02 13.03
N SER A 248 -6.75 6.72 13.74
CA SER A 248 -6.72 8.17 13.91
C SER A 248 -5.35 8.67 14.41
N ASP A 249 -4.75 7.95 15.34
CA ASP A 249 -3.38 8.15 15.84
C ASP A 249 -2.78 6.87 16.43
N TYR A 250 -1.59 6.99 17.04
CA TYR A 250 -0.84 5.87 17.61
C TYR A 250 -1.55 5.17 18.77
N SER A 251 -2.60 5.73 19.37
CA SER A 251 -3.39 5.02 20.38
C SER A 251 -4.10 3.80 19.81
N CYS A 252 -4.36 3.79 18.49
CA CYS A 252 -5.07 2.71 17.79
C CYS A 252 -6.49 2.46 18.32
N ASN A 253 -7.11 3.46 18.94
CA ASN A 253 -8.49 3.37 19.47
C ASN A 253 -9.54 3.50 18.36
N ASP A 254 -9.31 4.39 17.38
CA ASP A 254 -10.27 4.65 16.30
C ASP A 254 -9.69 4.22 14.94
N SER A 255 -10.13 3.06 14.46
CA SER A 255 -9.77 2.55 13.13
C SER A 255 -10.56 3.25 12.02
N LEU A 256 -9.93 3.44 10.85
CA LEU A 256 -10.56 4.07 9.68
C LEU A 256 -11.26 3.07 8.72
N TYR A 257 -11.57 1.86 9.21
CA TYR A 257 -12.39 0.82 8.58
C TYR A 257 -12.04 0.40 7.13
N GLU A 258 -10.81 0.67 6.68
CA GLU A 258 -10.25 0.16 5.43
C GLU A 258 -9.43 -1.10 5.70
N LYS A 259 -9.77 -2.23 5.05
CA LYS A 259 -8.89 -3.41 5.01
C LYS A 259 -8.53 -3.74 3.57
N SER A 260 -7.25 -3.67 3.24
CA SER A 260 -6.74 -3.95 1.89
C SER A 260 -6.00 -5.27 1.84
N LEU A 261 -6.05 -5.92 0.68
CA LEU A 261 -5.44 -7.22 0.43
C LEU A 261 -3.92 -7.20 0.64
N GLU A 262 -3.26 -6.19 0.07
CA GLU A 262 -1.80 -6.08 0.09
C GLU A 262 -1.27 -5.93 1.53
N GLU A 263 -1.80 -4.97 2.29
CA GLU A 263 -1.41 -4.74 3.69
C GLU A 263 -1.74 -5.95 4.58
N ASN A 264 -2.92 -6.57 4.44
CA ASN A 264 -3.25 -7.77 5.22
C ASN A 264 -2.37 -8.97 4.88
N SER A 265 -1.94 -9.11 3.62
CA SER A 265 -0.96 -10.13 3.23
C SER A 265 0.39 -9.91 3.92
N LEU A 266 0.83 -8.65 4.00
CA LEU A 266 2.08 -8.29 4.70
C LEU A 266 1.97 -8.47 6.22
N PHE A 267 0.82 -8.15 6.83
CA PHE A 267 0.58 -8.42 8.26
C PHE A 267 0.59 -9.92 8.56
N LEU A 268 -0.08 -10.73 7.74
CA LEU A 268 -0.05 -12.19 7.85
C LEU A 268 1.39 -12.70 7.86
N MET A 269 2.20 -12.27 6.88
CA MET A 269 3.60 -12.63 6.75
C MET A 269 4.44 -12.16 7.96
N LEU A 270 4.21 -10.92 8.43
CA LEU A 270 4.85 -10.35 9.61
C LEU A 270 4.58 -11.19 10.86
N TYR A 271 3.32 -11.48 11.17
CA TYR A 271 2.96 -12.23 12.38
C TYR A 271 3.38 -13.71 12.28
N ALA A 272 3.43 -14.30 11.07
CA ALA A 272 4.02 -15.62 10.88
C ALA A 272 5.53 -15.62 11.17
N ALA A 273 6.26 -14.60 10.72
CA ALA A 273 7.68 -14.44 11.00
C ALA A 273 7.95 -14.16 12.49
N ALA A 274 7.13 -13.31 13.11
CA ALA A 274 7.19 -13.03 14.54
C ALA A 274 6.93 -14.30 15.36
N TYR A 275 5.95 -15.13 14.98
CA TYR A 275 5.76 -16.45 15.60
C TYR A 275 7.01 -17.32 15.46
N LYS A 276 7.62 -17.35 14.27
CA LYS A 276 8.84 -18.14 14.05
C LYS A 276 10.02 -17.67 14.91
N LEU A 277 10.12 -16.37 15.18
CA LEU A 277 11.18 -15.76 16.00
C LEU A 277 10.93 -15.93 17.50
N TYR A 278 9.73 -15.59 17.97
CA TYR A 278 9.40 -15.48 19.39
C TYR A 278 8.72 -16.72 19.99
N GLY A 279 8.08 -17.56 19.17
CA GLY A 279 7.31 -18.72 19.62
C GLY A 279 5.98 -18.38 20.33
N ASN A 280 5.56 -17.10 20.32
CA ASN A 280 4.32 -16.66 20.96
C ASN A 280 3.08 -17.07 20.14
N GLU A 281 2.26 -17.97 20.68
CA GLU A 281 1.06 -18.50 20.01
C GLU A 281 0.03 -17.42 19.64
N SER A 282 0.01 -16.27 20.33
CA SER A 282 -0.86 -15.15 19.96
C SER A 282 -0.56 -14.62 18.55
N TYR A 283 0.72 -14.58 18.14
CA TYR A 283 1.16 -14.16 16.81
C TYR A 283 0.76 -15.17 15.73
N LYS A 284 0.87 -16.47 16.02
CA LYS A 284 0.36 -17.52 15.12
C LYS A 284 -1.15 -17.36 14.90
N MET A 285 -1.90 -17.15 15.98
CA MET A 285 -3.35 -16.92 15.90
C MET A 285 -3.67 -15.69 15.03
N THR A 286 -2.98 -14.57 15.24
CA THR A 286 -3.14 -13.35 14.44
C THR A 286 -2.90 -13.60 12.95
N SER A 287 -1.84 -14.34 12.62
CA SER A 287 -1.54 -14.71 11.24
C SER A 287 -2.62 -15.61 10.62
N LEU A 288 -3.09 -16.63 11.36
CA LEU A 288 -4.16 -17.53 10.91
C LEU A 288 -5.51 -16.83 10.74
N MET A 289 -5.87 -15.93 11.64
CA MET A 289 -7.09 -15.13 11.51
C MET A 289 -7.01 -14.17 10.32
N THR A 290 -5.85 -13.56 10.08
CA THR A 290 -5.64 -12.71 8.90
C THR A 290 -5.71 -13.53 7.60
N TYR A 291 -5.19 -14.76 7.61
CA TYR A 291 -5.35 -15.70 6.50
C TYR A 291 -6.82 -16.03 6.23
N ASN A 292 -7.58 -16.36 7.27
CA ASN A 292 -9.00 -16.67 7.15
C ASN A 292 -9.81 -15.46 6.67
N PHE A 293 -9.52 -14.25 7.17
CA PHE A 293 -10.10 -13.00 6.66
C PHE A 293 -9.91 -12.86 5.14
N ILE A 294 -8.68 -13.04 4.66
CA ILE A 294 -8.36 -12.93 3.23
C ILE A 294 -9.20 -13.94 2.42
N LEU A 295 -9.34 -15.18 2.90
CA LEU A 295 -10.10 -16.21 2.19
C LEU A 295 -11.61 -16.03 2.26
N ASN A 296 -12.16 -15.62 3.40
CA ASN A 296 -13.59 -15.48 3.58
C ASN A 296 -14.13 -14.20 2.92
N GLU A 297 -13.38 -13.10 3.05
CA GLU A 297 -13.87 -11.78 2.68
C GLU A 297 -13.34 -11.30 1.32
N LEU A 298 -12.11 -11.66 0.94
CA LEU A 298 -11.45 -11.15 -0.27
C LEU A 298 -11.39 -12.14 -1.44
N LEU A 299 -11.56 -13.44 -1.20
CA LEU A 299 -11.61 -14.43 -2.29
C LEU A 299 -12.95 -14.34 -3.01
N ASN A 300 -12.90 -14.19 -4.34
CA ASN A 300 -14.08 -14.25 -5.18
C ASN A 300 -14.36 -15.68 -5.67
N GLU A 301 -15.56 -15.88 -6.22
CA GLU A 301 -16.02 -17.17 -6.75
C GLU A 301 -15.14 -17.73 -7.89
N LYS A 302 -14.36 -16.88 -8.56
CA LYS A 302 -13.45 -17.27 -9.64
C LYS A 302 -12.06 -17.71 -9.14
N GLY A 303 -11.83 -17.67 -7.82
CA GLY A 303 -10.56 -18.05 -7.20
C GLY A 303 -9.50 -16.95 -7.16
N ALA A 304 -9.88 -15.69 -7.41
CA ALA A 304 -8.99 -14.54 -7.31
C ALA A 304 -9.32 -13.65 -6.11
N LEU A 305 -8.35 -12.87 -5.66
CA LEU A 305 -8.53 -11.98 -4.51
C LEU A 305 -8.82 -10.55 -4.98
N VAL A 306 -9.88 -9.96 -4.41
CA VAL A 306 -10.26 -8.57 -4.65
C VAL A 306 -9.42 -7.60 -3.81
N ASN A 307 -9.35 -6.34 -4.23
CA ASN A 307 -8.37 -5.38 -3.74
C ASN A 307 -8.55 -4.98 -2.27
N SER A 308 -9.78 -4.65 -1.85
CA SER A 308 -10.03 -4.11 -0.51
C SER A 308 -11.50 -4.11 -0.10
N THR A 309 -11.73 -3.91 1.20
CA THR A 309 -13.03 -3.66 1.83
C THR A 309 -13.04 -2.33 2.58
N THR A 310 -14.16 -1.60 2.53
CA THR A 310 -14.37 -0.35 3.26
C THR A 310 -15.85 -0.14 3.60
N LEU A 311 -16.19 0.60 4.65
CA LEU A 311 -17.59 0.97 4.89
C LEU A 311 -18.06 2.07 3.94
N MET A 312 -19.33 2.00 3.53
CA MET A 312 -19.99 3.01 2.70
C MET A 312 -21.00 3.80 3.53
N GLY A 313 -20.56 4.94 4.05
CA GLY A 313 -21.31 5.83 4.92
C GLY A 313 -20.37 6.86 5.52
N LYS A 314 -20.91 7.72 6.39
CA LYS A 314 -20.09 8.57 7.27
C LYS A 314 -19.38 7.71 8.30
N ILE A 315 -18.15 8.06 8.66
CA ILE A 315 -17.42 7.32 9.71
C ILE A 315 -18.17 7.33 11.04
N ASP A 316 -18.87 8.42 11.37
CA ASP A 316 -19.67 8.56 12.60
C ASP A 316 -20.91 7.64 12.62
N ASP A 317 -21.40 7.23 11.45
CA ASP A 317 -22.55 6.34 11.29
C ASP A 317 -22.12 4.85 11.17
N ALA A 318 -20.81 4.56 11.26
CA ALA A 318 -20.25 3.24 11.07
C ALA A 318 -20.53 2.31 12.27
N VAL A 319 -21.53 1.43 12.12
CA VAL A 319 -21.94 0.49 13.17
C VAL A 319 -21.61 -0.98 12.88
N TYR A 320 -21.09 -1.31 11.71
CA TYR A 320 -20.83 -2.70 11.31
C TYR A 320 -19.80 -3.40 12.21
N TYR A 321 -18.71 -2.70 12.57
CA TYR A 321 -17.63 -3.27 13.38
C TYR A 321 -17.83 -3.12 14.88
N SER A 322 -18.91 -2.47 15.34
CA SER A 322 -19.12 -2.08 16.73
C SER A 322 -20.37 -2.71 17.36
N TYR A 323 -20.30 -2.92 18.67
CA TYR A 323 -21.36 -3.50 19.49
C TYR A 323 -21.63 -2.62 20.70
N SER A 324 -22.84 -2.69 21.21
CA SER A 324 -23.23 -2.09 22.48
C SER A 324 -23.44 -3.18 23.53
N ILE A 325 -23.28 -2.85 24.81
CA ILE A 325 -23.53 -3.80 25.90
C ILE A 325 -24.98 -4.29 25.89
N ASN A 326 -25.93 -3.45 25.47
CA ASN A 326 -27.33 -3.82 25.31
C ASN A 326 -27.49 -4.91 24.25
N GLU A 327 -26.86 -4.77 23.08
CA GLU A 327 -26.89 -5.80 22.04
C GLU A 327 -26.29 -7.10 22.56
N LEU A 328 -25.11 -7.05 23.18
CA LEU A 328 -24.48 -8.24 23.75
C LEU A 328 -25.40 -8.95 24.75
N SER A 329 -26.14 -8.20 25.58
CA SER A 329 -27.10 -8.79 26.53
C SER A 329 -28.33 -9.43 25.88
N ILE A 330 -28.64 -9.07 24.63
CA ILE A 330 -29.73 -9.69 23.87
C ILE A 330 -29.23 -10.98 23.20
N ILE A 331 -28.05 -10.94 22.56
CA ILE A 331 -27.49 -12.10 21.87
C ILE A 331 -26.87 -13.13 22.84
N PHE A 332 -26.38 -12.69 24.00
CA PHE A 332 -25.79 -13.53 25.04
C PHE A 332 -26.39 -13.26 26.44
N PRO A 333 -27.66 -13.58 26.71
CA PRO A 333 -28.35 -13.17 27.94
C PRO A 333 -27.63 -13.50 29.25
N GLU A 334 -26.99 -14.67 29.31
CA GLU A 334 -26.28 -15.13 30.52
C GLU A 334 -24.78 -14.83 30.50
N ARG A 335 -24.17 -14.74 29.30
CA ARG A 335 -22.71 -14.65 29.12
C ARG A 335 -22.21 -13.27 28.68
N TYR A 336 -23.09 -12.29 28.45
CA TYR A 336 -22.67 -10.99 27.95
C TYR A 336 -21.59 -10.27 28.80
N PRO A 337 -21.51 -10.40 30.14
CA PRO A 337 -20.44 -9.74 30.89
C PRO A 337 -19.07 -10.35 30.57
N GLU A 338 -19.00 -11.68 30.48
CA GLU A 338 -17.78 -12.41 30.11
C GLU A 338 -17.35 -12.08 28.69
N ILE A 339 -18.30 -12.03 27.75
CA ILE A 339 -18.06 -11.70 26.35
C ILE A 339 -17.63 -10.24 26.19
N ALA A 340 -18.26 -9.30 26.91
CA ALA A 340 -17.86 -7.90 26.89
C ALA A 340 -16.42 -7.72 27.40
N ILE A 341 -16.02 -8.40 28.48
CA ILE A 341 -14.64 -8.41 28.99
C ILE A 341 -13.68 -9.02 27.96
N ALA A 342 -14.05 -10.15 27.36
CA ALA A 342 -13.23 -10.80 26.34
C ALA A 342 -13.03 -9.92 25.09
N LEU A 343 -13.99 -9.05 24.78
CA LEU A 343 -13.95 -8.09 23.69
C LEU A 343 -13.39 -6.71 24.12
N GLY A 344 -12.85 -6.60 25.34
CA GLY A 344 -12.26 -5.38 25.88
C GLY A 344 -13.22 -4.18 25.94
N MET A 345 -14.52 -4.44 26.09
CA MET A 345 -15.54 -3.40 26.14
C MET A 345 -15.70 -2.82 27.56
N ASP A 346 -15.88 -1.50 27.63
CA ASP A 346 -16.16 -0.80 28.88
C ASP A 346 -17.66 -0.90 29.23
N MET A 347 -17.95 -1.67 30.27
CA MET A 347 -19.32 -1.86 30.78
C MET A 347 -19.83 -0.70 31.65
N THR A 348 -18.98 0.29 31.97
CA THR A 348 -19.36 1.47 32.76
C THR A 348 -19.96 2.59 31.91
N LEU A 349 -19.72 2.55 30.59
CA LEU A 349 -20.34 3.46 29.62
C LEU A 349 -21.83 3.17 29.44
N ASN A 350 -22.51 4.05 28.71
CA ASN A 350 -23.93 3.88 28.42
C ASN A 350 -24.14 2.55 27.66
N ARG A 351 -25.07 1.70 28.12
CA ARG A 351 -25.30 0.36 27.52
C ARG A 351 -25.72 0.40 26.06
N MET A 352 -26.23 1.53 25.57
CA MET A 352 -26.61 1.74 24.17
C MET A 352 -25.45 2.25 23.31
N GLU A 353 -24.37 2.71 23.93
CA GLU A 353 -23.21 3.23 23.23
C GLU A 353 -22.46 2.10 22.53
N LYS A 354 -22.13 2.33 21.26
CA LYS A 354 -21.40 1.40 20.41
C LYS A 354 -19.92 1.55 20.67
N GLN A 355 -19.24 0.42 20.86
CA GLN A 355 -17.80 0.33 21.06
C GLN A 355 -17.22 -0.65 20.05
N THR A 356 -16.02 -0.36 19.55
CA THR A 356 -15.29 -1.30 18.69
C THR A 356 -14.62 -2.35 19.57
N PRO A 357 -14.92 -3.64 19.40
CA PRO A 357 -14.28 -4.70 20.15
C PRO A 357 -12.77 -4.69 19.95
N VAL A 358 -12.03 -4.93 21.02
CA VAL A 358 -10.59 -5.13 20.99
C VAL A 358 -10.25 -6.52 21.52
N ARG A 359 -9.18 -7.09 20.98
CA ARG A 359 -8.67 -8.36 21.48
C ARG A 359 -7.95 -8.13 22.82
N GLY A 360 -8.26 -8.95 23.81
CA GLY A 360 -7.44 -9.18 25.00
C GLY A 360 -6.63 -10.47 24.90
N ALA A 361 -5.75 -10.69 25.88
CA ALA A 361 -4.88 -11.88 25.92
C ALA A 361 -5.69 -13.20 25.89
N ASP A 362 -6.84 -13.22 26.57
CA ASP A 362 -7.66 -14.41 26.75
C ASP A 362 -8.93 -14.44 25.87
N THR A 363 -9.09 -13.53 24.91
CA THR A 363 -10.34 -13.41 24.12
C THR A 363 -10.81 -14.74 23.55
N TYR A 364 -9.92 -15.48 22.88
CA TYR A 364 -10.26 -16.75 22.23
C TYR A 364 -10.25 -17.95 23.18
N ILE A 365 -9.96 -17.73 24.47
CA ILE A 365 -10.22 -18.72 25.52
C ILE A 365 -11.68 -18.63 25.97
N TYR A 366 -12.24 -17.41 26.02
CA TYR A 366 -13.60 -17.16 26.47
C TYR A 366 -14.65 -17.21 25.35
N LEU A 367 -14.26 -16.92 24.10
CA LEU A 367 -15.14 -17.01 22.93
C LEU A 367 -15.00 -18.36 22.26
N ASN A 368 -16.11 -19.09 22.15
CA ASN A 368 -16.18 -20.31 21.35
C ASN A 368 -16.61 -20.01 19.90
N GLU A 369 -16.61 -21.02 19.03
CA GLU A 369 -16.99 -20.86 17.62
C GLU A 369 -18.43 -20.37 17.43
N GLU A 370 -19.37 -20.79 18.28
CA GLU A 370 -20.77 -20.35 18.25
C GLU A 370 -20.90 -18.87 18.63
N ASP A 371 -20.12 -18.40 19.62
CA ASP A 371 -20.09 -17.00 20.04
C ASP A 371 -19.61 -16.10 18.89
N ILE A 372 -18.52 -16.49 18.23
CA ILE A 372 -17.99 -15.77 17.06
C ILE A 372 -19.00 -15.76 15.92
N LEU A 373 -19.67 -16.88 15.66
CA LEU A 373 -20.71 -16.95 14.63
C LEU A 373 -21.88 -16.01 14.92
N LEU A 374 -22.32 -15.92 16.18
CA LEU A 374 -23.43 -15.04 16.56
C LEU A 374 -23.04 -13.55 16.47
N LEU A 375 -21.81 -13.21 16.87
CA LEU A 375 -21.24 -11.88 16.67
C LEU A 375 -21.20 -11.53 15.17
N HIS A 376 -20.70 -12.43 14.33
CA HIS A 376 -20.68 -12.26 12.88
C HIS A 376 -22.11 -12.07 12.31
N GLN A 377 -23.08 -12.90 12.70
CA GLN A 377 -24.48 -12.75 12.28
C GLN A 377 -25.04 -11.38 12.67
N ARG A 378 -24.72 -10.89 13.88
CA ARG A 378 -25.11 -9.56 14.31
C ARG A 378 -24.51 -8.46 13.43
N ARG A 379 -23.27 -8.58 12.94
CA ARG A 379 -22.70 -7.64 11.97
C ARG A 379 -23.46 -7.62 10.64
N LEU A 380 -23.89 -8.79 10.17
CA LEU A 380 -24.63 -8.92 8.90
C LEU A 380 -26.03 -8.27 8.91
N GLU A 381 -26.59 -7.98 10.08
CA GLU A 381 -27.83 -7.19 10.21
C GLU A 381 -27.61 -5.69 9.87
N HIS A 382 -26.37 -5.21 9.93
CA HIS A 382 -26.00 -3.86 9.54
C HIS A 382 -25.66 -3.77 8.06
N ARG A 383 -25.64 -2.55 7.53
CA ARG A 383 -25.09 -2.31 6.18
C ARG A 383 -23.62 -2.75 6.19
N GLY A 384 -23.32 -3.80 5.42
CA GLY A 384 -21.98 -4.33 5.29
C GLY A 384 -21.00 -3.36 4.63
N TYR A 385 -19.79 -3.85 4.41
CA TYR A 385 -18.73 -3.12 3.73
C TYR A 385 -18.84 -3.28 2.20
N TYR A 386 -18.26 -2.34 1.47
CA TYR A 386 -18.07 -2.36 0.02
C TYR A 386 -16.76 -3.04 -0.35
N LYS A 387 -16.79 -3.88 -1.39
CA LYS A 387 -15.62 -4.57 -1.96
C LYS A 387 -15.15 -3.86 -3.23
N ASP A 388 -13.90 -3.42 -3.28
CA ASP A 388 -13.24 -3.05 -4.55
C ASP A 388 -12.87 -4.33 -5.30
N THR A 389 -13.70 -4.71 -6.28
CA THR A 389 -13.61 -6.01 -6.96
C THR A 389 -12.47 -6.14 -7.96
N ARG A 390 -11.60 -5.12 -8.10
CA ARG A 390 -10.43 -5.20 -8.99
C ARG A 390 -9.48 -6.28 -8.50
N VAL A 391 -9.08 -7.17 -9.39
CA VAL A 391 -8.05 -8.20 -9.14
C VAL A 391 -6.72 -7.64 -9.61
N ILE A 392 -5.99 -7.00 -8.70
CA ILE A 392 -4.71 -6.35 -9.00
C ILE A 392 -3.58 -7.39 -8.93
N THR A 393 -2.80 -7.51 -10.02
CA THR A 393 -1.71 -8.47 -10.18
C THR A 393 -0.66 -8.32 -9.08
N ALA A 394 -0.17 -7.11 -8.83
CA ALA A 394 0.78 -6.86 -7.74
C ALA A 394 0.24 -7.34 -6.38
N SER A 395 -0.99 -6.97 -6.01
CA SER A 395 -1.58 -7.30 -4.71
C SER A 395 -1.80 -8.81 -4.53
N ASN A 396 -2.30 -9.49 -5.57
CA ASN A 396 -2.48 -10.95 -5.55
C ASN A 396 -1.13 -11.68 -5.50
N SER A 397 -0.11 -11.16 -6.19
CA SER A 397 1.24 -11.72 -6.13
C SER A 397 1.88 -11.54 -4.76
N VAL A 398 1.70 -10.39 -4.10
CA VAL A 398 2.10 -10.19 -2.69
C VAL A 398 1.41 -11.21 -1.78
N THR A 399 0.11 -11.50 -2.00
CA THR A 399 -0.59 -12.53 -1.23
C THR A 399 -0.01 -13.92 -1.47
N ALA A 400 0.25 -14.30 -2.72
CA ALA A 400 0.87 -15.59 -3.04
C ALA A 400 2.25 -15.73 -2.36
N THR A 401 3.08 -14.68 -2.39
CA THR A 401 4.35 -14.61 -1.66
C THR A 401 4.14 -14.79 -0.15
N ALA A 402 3.23 -14.02 0.45
CA ALA A 402 2.95 -14.08 1.88
C ALA A 402 2.46 -15.46 2.33
N PHE A 403 1.55 -16.06 1.57
CA PHE A 403 1.03 -17.40 1.85
C PHE A 403 2.12 -18.48 1.71
N SER A 404 2.98 -18.38 0.68
CA SER A 404 4.10 -19.30 0.52
C SER A 404 5.07 -19.21 1.71
N ILE A 405 5.48 -18.00 2.10
CA ILE A 405 6.38 -17.78 3.25
C ILE A 405 5.73 -18.24 4.57
N ALA A 406 4.48 -17.84 4.82
CA ALA A 406 3.77 -18.21 6.03
C ALA A 406 3.50 -19.72 6.14
N SER A 407 3.32 -20.43 5.03
CA SER A 407 3.19 -21.88 5.02
C SER A 407 4.39 -22.58 5.68
N ILE A 408 5.59 -22.02 5.51
CA ILE A 408 6.83 -22.54 6.09
C ILE A 408 6.92 -22.17 7.57
N TYR A 409 6.69 -20.90 7.91
CA TYR A 409 6.79 -20.41 9.29
C TYR A 409 5.75 -21.05 10.22
N LEU A 410 4.54 -21.28 9.73
CA LEU A 410 3.43 -21.88 10.48
C LEU A 410 3.31 -23.39 10.29
N GLN A 411 4.14 -24.00 9.44
CA GLN A 411 4.06 -25.42 9.06
C GLN A 411 2.66 -25.83 8.55
N ASN A 412 2.03 -24.96 7.77
CA ASN A 412 0.69 -25.16 7.24
C ASN A 412 0.72 -25.27 5.70
N PRO A 413 0.78 -26.49 5.13
CA PRO A 413 0.89 -26.68 3.68
C PRO A 413 -0.34 -26.23 2.89
N SER A 414 -1.50 -26.06 3.53
CA SER A 414 -2.70 -25.54 2.85
C SER A 414 -2.51 -24.13 2.30
N MET A 415 -1.72 -23.30 2.99
CA MET A 415 -1.40 -21.94 2.56
C MET A 415 -0.58 -21.94 1.26
N TYR A 416 0.36 -22.88 1.11
CA TYR A 416 1.12 -23.04 -0.13
C TYR A 416 0.20 -23.42 -1.30
N ASN A 417 -0.70 -24.40 -1.09
CA ASN A 417 -1.66 -24.80 -2.11
C ASN A 417 -2.54 -23.63 -2.56
N GLN A 418 -2.91 -22.76 -1.63
CA GLN A 418 -3.69 -21.58 -1.94
C GLN A 418 -2.85 -20.51 -2.67
N ALA A 419 -1.59 -20.33 -2.29
CA ALA A 419 -0.65 -19.44 -3.00
C ALA A 419 -0.51 -19.84 -4.47
N THR A 420 -0.35 -21.14 -4.75
CA THR A 420 -0.29 -21.70 -6.11
C THR A 420 -1.56 -21.38 -6.89
N LYS A 421 -2.76 -21.63 -6.34
CA LYS A 421 -4.03 -21.32 -7.01
C LYS A 421 -4.16 -19.84 -7.37
N ILE A 422 -3.76 -18.94 -6.46
CA ILE A 422 -3.78 -17.49 -6.71
C ILE A 422 -2.82 -17.13 -7.85
N PHE A 423 -1.61 -17.69 -7.85
CA PHE A 423 -0.62 -17.43 -8.88
C PHE A 423 -1.03 -17.99 -10.25
N GLU A 424 -1.59 -19.20 -10.29
CA GLU A 424 -2.18 -19.81 -11.48
C GLU A 424 -3.32 -18.96 -12.04
N PHE A 425 -4.20 -18.42 -11.18
CA PHE A 425 -5.25 -17.50 -11.64
C PHE A 425 -4.65 -16.32 -12.42
N LEU A 426 -3.58 -15.70 -11.89
CA LEU A 426 -2.92 -14.58 -12.57
C LEU A 426 -2.33 -15.00 -13.93
N LEU A 427 -1.73 -16.19 -14.00
CA LEU A 427 -1.21 -16.73 -15.26
C LEU A 427 -2.30 -16.88 -16.33
N PHE A 428 -3.49 -17.32 -15.95
CA PHE A 428 -4.57 -17.57 -16.91
C PHE A 428 -5.40 -16.32 -17.26
N ASN A 429 -5.46 -15.33 -16.37
CA ASN A 429 -6.44 -14.23 -16.49
C ASN A 429 -5.84 -12.83 -16.58
N ASN A 430 -4.59 -12.63 -16.15
CA ASN A 430 -3.95 -11.32 -16.08
C ASN A 430 -2.72 -11.22 -17.00
N ILE A 431 -2.69 -12.02 -18.06
CA ILE A 431 -1.65 -12.01 -19.10
C ILE A 431 -2.28 -11.71 -20.46
N ASP A 432 -1.64 -10.85 -21.24
CA ASP A 432 -1.93 -10.66 -22.65
C ASP A 432 -1.46 -11.87 -23.46
N ASN A 433 -2.42 -12.57 -24.07
CA ASN A 433 -2.13 -13.78 -24.87
C ASN A 433 -1.30 -13.50 -26.12
N SER A 434 -1.23 -12.26 -26.60
CA SER A 434 -0.53 -11.91 -27.83
C SER A 434 0.98 -11.72 -27.63
N ASP A 435 1.40 -11.12 -26.52
CA ASP A 435 2.78 -10.72 -26.29
C ASP A 435 3.32 -11.01 -24.87
N GLY A 436 2.49 -11.60 -24.01
CA GLY A 436 2.83 -11.97 -22.64
C GLY A 436 2.86 -10.81 -21.64
N ARG A 437 2.41 -9.60 -21.98
CA ARG A 437 2.34 -8.48 -21.02
C ARG A 437 1.46 -8.83 -19.84
N LEU A 438 1.90 -8.47 -18.63
CA LEU A 438 1.02 -8.51 -17.48
C LEU A 438 0.00 -7.38 -17.60
N TYR A 439 -1.26 -7.70 -17.34
CA TYR A 439 -2.25 -6.70 -16.97
C TYR A 439 -2.13 -6.39 -15.49
N ARG A 440 -2.28 -5.12 -15.12
CA ARG A 440 -2.47 -4.72 -13.73
C ARG A 440 -3.75 -5.31 -13.18
N TYR A 441 -4.84 -5.19 -13.93
CA TYR A 441 -6.10 -5.88 -13.67
C TYR A 441 -6.90 -6.01 -14.97
N THR A 442 -7.81 -6.98 -14.99
CA THR A 442 -8.89 -7.09 -15.98
C THR A 442 -10.22 -6.76 -15.31
N CYS A 443 -11.18 -6.27 -16.09
CA CYS A 443 -12.47 -5.83 -15.59
C CYS A 443 -13.58 -6.16 -16.61
N CYS A 444 -14.85 -6.13 -16.17
CA CYS A 444 -16.01 -6.47 -16.99
C CYS A 444 -15.99 -5.80 -18.38
N SER A 445 -16.42 -6.53 -19.41
CA SER A 445 -16.43 -6.15 -20.84
C SER A 445 -15.06 -5.88 -21.47
N ASP A 446 -14.11 -6.80 -21.26
CA ASP A 446 -12.80 -6.84 -21.94
C ASP A 446 -11.91 -5.61 -21.74
N SER A 447 -12.18 -4.80 -20.70
CA SER A 447 -11.36 -3.65 -20.35
C SER A 447 -10.22 -4.08 -19.44
N TYR A 448 -9.00 -3.66 -19.77
CA TYR A 448 -7.78 -4.00 -19.04
C TYR A 448 -6.92 -2.76 -18.81
N LEU A 449 -6.01 -2.85 -17.84
CA LEU A 449 -4.95 -1.88 -17.62
C LEU A 449 -3.61 -2.60 -17.70
N ILE A 450 -2.65 -2.07 -18.47
CA ILE A 450 -1.32 -2.66 -18.61
C ILE A 450 -0.56 -2.55 -17.27
N GLY A 451 0.18 -3.60 -16.92
CA GLY A 451 0.96 -3.71 -15.70
C GLY A 451 2.14 -2.74 -15.64
N TYR A 452 2.41 -2.23 -14.44
CA TYR A 452 3.61 -1.48 -14.12
C TYR A 452 4.72 -2.40 -13.61
N LEU A 453 5.92 -1.88 -13.43
CA LEU A 453 7.05 -2.61 -12.82
C LEU A 453 6.64 -3.30 -11.51
N SER A 454 5.77 -2.69 -10.70
CA SER A 454 5.27 -3.31 -9.46
C SER A 454 4.55 -4.64 -9.70
N ASP A 455 3.77 -4.74 -10.78
CA ASP A 455 3.04 -5.96 -11.13
C ASP A 455 4.03 -7.06 -11.54
N TYR A 456 5.02 -6.73 -12.37
CA TYR A 456 6.08 -7.67 -12.75
C TYR A 456 6.97 -8.07 -11.57
N ALA A 457 7.39 -7.11 -10.75
CA ALA A 457 8.32 -7.34 -9.65
C ALA A 457 7.73 -8.30 -8.61
N HIS A 458 6.49 -8.08 -8.19
CA HIS A 458 5.83 -8.98 -7.24
C HIS A 458 5.43 -10.31 -7.89
N PHE A 459 5.06 -10.32 -9.17
CA PHE A 459 4.80 -11.57 -9.89
C PHE A 459 6.05 -12.47 -9.95
N ILE A 460 7.22 -11.89 -10.27
CA ILE A 460 8.50 -12.60 -10.24
C ILE A 460 8.84 -13.05 -8.81
N GLU A 461 8.64 -12.20 -7.80
CA GLU A 461 8.89 -12.56 -6.39
C GLU A 461 8.03 -13.75 -5.96
N ALA A 462 6.73 -13.75 -6.26
CA ALA A 462 5.81 -14.85 -5.97
C ALA A 462 6.25 -16.15 -6.65
N SER A 463 6.63 -16.08 -7.93
CA SER A 463 7.13 -17.23 -8.68
C SER A 463 8.41 -17.81 -8.05
N LEU A 464 9.35 -16.96 -7.64
CA LEU A 464 10.58 -17.40 -6.97
C LEU A 464 10.32 -18.00 -5.60
N GLU A 465 9.39 -17.44 -4.82
CA GLU A 465 9.03 -17.97 -3.50
C GLU A 465 8.22 -19.28 -3.59
N LEU A 466 7.41 -19.47 -4.64
CA LEU A 466 6.76 -20.76 -4.91
C LEU A 466 7.80 -21.84 -5.30
N TYR A 467 8.78 -21.47 -6.13
CA TYR A 467 9.93 -22.35 -6.42
C TYR A 467 10.71 -22.70 -5.16
N ARG A 468 11.06 -21.73 -4.30
CA ARG A 468 11.83 -21.99 -3.07
C ARG A 468 11.13 -22.93 -2.09
N ASN A 469 9.80 -22.93 -2.07
CA ASN A 469 9.03 -23.73 -1.14
C ASN A 469 9.04 -25.22 -1.50
N ARG A 470 8.91 -25.57 -2.80
CA ARG A 470 8.77 -26.97 -3.27
C ARG A 470 9.75 -27.41 -4.35
N PHE A 471 10.60 -26.52 -4.84
CA PHE A 471 11.53 -26.74 -5.97
C PHE A 471 10.85 -27.14 -7.28
N ASP A 472 9.60 -26.70 -7.49
CA ASP A 472 8.92 -26.89 -8.75
C ASP A 472 9.49 -25.93 -9.81
N ILE A 473 10.22 -26.53 -10.76
CA ILE A 473 11.02 -25.85 -11.77
C ILE A 473 10.19 -24.95 -12.68
N GLU A 474 8.89 -25.22 -12.86
CA GLU A 474 8.01 -24.41 -13.71
C GLU A 474 7.96 -22.96 -13.23
N TYR A 475 7.87 -22.73 -11.91
CA TYR A 475 7.90 -21.39 -11.35
C TYR A 475 9.25 -20.69 -11.51
N LEU A 476 10.37 -21.41 -11.52
CA LEU A 476 11.67 -20.80 -11.82
C LEU A 476 11.73 -20.35 -13.28
N LEU A 477 11.21 -21.15 -14.22
CA LEU A 477 11.16 -20.80 -15.64
C LEU A 477 10.28 -19.58 -15.89
N ILE A 478 9.13 -19.48 -15.20
CA ILE A 478 8.25 -18.31 -15.24
C ILE A 478 8.97 -17.08 -14.70
N ALA A 479 9.62 -17.18 -13.54
CA ALA A 479 10.38 -16.08 -12.94
C ALA A 479 11.47 -15.56 -13.90
N LYS A 480 12.23 -16.46 -14.54
CA LYS A 480 13.25 -16.09 -15.53
C LYS A 480 12.63 -15.40 -16.74
N LYS A 481 11.55 -15.95 -17.32
CA LYS A 481 10.85 -15.36 -18.47
C LYS A 481 10.45 -13.90 -18.19
N TYR A 482 9.77 -13.65 -17.08
CA TYR A 482 9.32 -12.31 -16.74
C TYR A 482 10.45 -11.38 -16.31
N THR A 483 11.53 -11.91 -15.72
CA THR A 483 12.74 -11.12 -15.46
C THR A 483 13.36 -10.64 -16.77
N GLU A 484 13.50 -11.49 -17.80
CA GLU A 484 14.01 -11.06 -19.10
C GLU A 484 13.11 -9.99 -19.75
N MET A 485 11.79 -10.11 -19.64
CA MET A 485 10.86 -9.07 -20.10
C MET A 485 11.08 -7.74 -19.37
N VAL A 486 11.30 -7.78 -18.05
CA VAL A 486 11.59 -6.58 -17.26
C VAL A 486 12.94 -5.97 -17.65
N MET A 487 13.95 -6.81 -17.87
CA MET A 487 15.28 -6.39 -18.34
C MET A 487 15.19 -5.70 -19.71
N ASP A 488 14.39 -6.22 -20.62
CA ASP A 488 14.22 -5.65 -21.97
C ASP A 488 13.40 -4.34 -21.95
N ARG A 489 12.29 -4.30 -21.20
CA ARG A 489 11.30 -3.22 -21.34
C ARG A 489 11.39 -2.13 -20.30
N PHE A 490 12.00 -2.39 -19.14
CA PHE A 490 12.00 -1.46 -18.00
C PHE A 490 13.40 -1.03 -17.57
N TYR A 491 14.45 -1.84 -17.79
CA TYR A 491 15.80 -1.54 -17.30
C TYR A 491 16.42 -0.30 -17.95
N LYS A 492 17.08 0.51 -17.12
CA LYS A 492 17.79 1.75 -17.49
C LYS A 492 19.28 1.58 -17.25
N PRO A 493 20.06 1.19 -18.28
CA PRO A 493 21.51 1.01 -18.13
C PRO A 493 22.23 2.30 -17.71
N GLU A 494 21.68 3.48 -18.01
CA GLU A 494 22.25 4.79 -17.68
C GLU A 494 22.32 5.07 -16.17
N ASN A 495 21.41 4.52 -15.37
CA ASN A 495 21.38 4.73 -13.91
C ASN A 495 21.36 3.43 -13.10
N GLY A 496 21.27 2.26 -13.76
CA GLY A 496 21.23 0.95 -13.11
C GLY A 496 19.93 0.62 -12.39
N MET A 497 18.84 1.35 -12.67
CA MET A 497 17.52 1.14 -12.07
C MET A 497 16.51 0.67 -13.13
N PHE A 498 15.27 0.40 -12.71
CA PHE A 498 14.15 0.08 -13.61
C PHE A 498 13.12 1.20 -13.59
N SER A 499 12.67 1.60 -14.78
CA SER A 499 11.49 2.46 -14.97
C SER A 499 10.25 1.84 -14.34
N LYS A 500 9.33 2.69 -13.86
CA LYS A 500 8.02 2.25 -13.38
C LYS A 500 7.09 1.72 -14.48
N SER A 501 7.11 2.33 -15.66
CA SER A 501 6.35 1.93 -16.85
C SER A 501 7.32 1.47 -17.94
N GLU A 502 6.85 0.72 -18.95
CA GLU A 502 7.70 0.35 -20.09
C GLU A 502 8.35 1.60 -20.71
N ARG A 503 9.61 1.49 -21.17
CA ARG A 503 10.38 2.65 -21.67
C ARG A 503 9.66 3.41 -22.79
N ASP A 504 9.01 2.68 -23.69
CA ASP A 504 8.25 3.22 -24.82
C ASP A 504 6.83 3.68 -24.46
N PHE A 505 6.40 3.47 -23.20
CA PHE A 505 5.09 3.93 -22.75
C PHE A 505 5.07 5.44 -22.61
N VAL A 506 4.23 6.10 -23.40
CA VAL A 506 3.90 7.51 -23.26
C VAL A 506 2.86 7.62 -22.15
N SER A 507 3.29 8.08 -20.96
CA SER A 507 2.37 8.28 -19.84
C SER A 507 1.52 9.52 -20.09
N ASP A 508 0.20 9.34 -20.08
CA ASP A 508 -0.76 10.44 -20.22
C ASP A 508 -0.93 11.27 -18.94
N THR A 509 -0.36 10.88 -17.79
CA THR A 509 -0.98 11.31 -16.51
C THR A 509 -0.10 11.99 -15.46
N VAL A 510 1.12 12.42 -15.77
CA VAL A 510 1.87 13.31 -14.85
C VAL A 510 3.01 14.06 -15.57
N PRO A 511 3.57 15.15 -14.98
CA PRO A 511 4.62 15.95 -15.62
C PRO A 511 5.97 15.28 -15.79
N PHE A 512 6.30 14.31 -14.94
CA PHE A 512 7.61 13.65 -14.93
C PHE A 512 7.44 12.18 -14.58
N LYS A 513 8.27 11.31 -15.18
CA LYS A 513 8.33 9.89 -14.81
C LYS A 513 9.04 9.76 -13.45
N ARG A 514 8.37 9.18 -12.46
CA ARG A 514 8.95 8.93 -11.13
C ARG A 514 9.37 7.47 -11.00
N GLU A 515 10.58 7.24 -10.47
CA GLU A 515 11.01 5.90 -10.11
C GLU A 515 10.40 5.41 -8.80
N SER A 516 10.10 4.11 -8.73
CA SER A 516 9.63 3.46 -7.52
C SER A 516 10.83 2.96 -6.71
N ASN A 517 11.44 3.84 -5.91
CA ASN A 517 12.60 3.54 -5.06
C ASN A 517 12.38 3.77 -3.55
N ILE A 518 11.24 4.34 -3.15
CA ILE A 518 10.94 4.67 -1.75
C ILE A 518 9.84 3.75 -1.22
N ASP A 519 10.06 3.17 -0.04
CA ASP A 519 9.21 2.20 0.64
C ASP A 519 8.25 2.90 1.63
N PHE A 520 7.35 3.76 1.14
CA PHE A 520 6.47 4.53 2.03
C PHE A 520 5.46 3.66 2.78
N ILE A 521 4.52 3.06 2.05
CA ILE A 521 3.46 2.21 2.60
C ILE A 521 3.71 0.74 2.26
N ARG A 522 4.38 0.51 1.13
CA ARG A 522 4.70 -0.81 0.57
C ARG A 522 6.11 -0.81 -0.01
N PRO A 523 6.73 -1.99 -0.18
CA PRO A 523 7.98 -2.12 -0.90
C PRO A 523 7.94 -1.43 -2.26
N SER A 524 9.02 -0.73 -2.58
CA SER A 524 9.20 -0.12 -3.88
C SER A 524 9.49 -1.18 -4.94
N ALA A 525 9.00 -0.99 -6.17
CA ALA A 525 9.14 -2.02 -7.20
C ALA A 525 10.62 -2.31 -7.54
N ASN A 526 11.50 -1.30 -7.44
CA ASN A 526 12.94 -1.51 -7.61
C ASN A 526 13.57 -2.30 -6.46
N SER A 527 13.14 -2.10 -5.21
CA SER A 527 13.66 -2.91 -4.09
C SER A 527 13.26 -4.38 -4.26
N VAL A 528 12.02 -4.64 -4.66
CA VAL A 528 11.53 -6.00 -4.96
C VAL A 528 12.34 -6.62 -6.09
N MET A 529 12.56 -5.89 -7.19
CA MET A 529 13.41 -6.35 -8.29
C MET A 529 14.85 -6.65 -7.87
N ALA A 530 15.48 -5.80 -7.04
CA ALA A 530 16.81 -6.09 -6.51
C ALA A 530 16.82 -7.42 -5.75
N GLY A 531 15.77 -7.68 -4.96
CA GLY A 531 15.56 -8.97 -4.29
C GLY A 531 15.39 -10.15 -5.25
N ASN A 532 14.65 -9.96 -6.34
CA ASN A 532 14.45 -10.98 -7.37
C ASN A 532 15.77 -11.32 -8.07
N LEU A 533 16.58 -10.32 -8.40
CA LEU A 533 17.89 -10.51 -9.02
C LEU A 533 18.89 -11.21 -8.08
N ILE A 534 18.92 -10.85 -6.80
CA ILE A 534 19.71 -11.58 -5.78
C ILE A 534 19.28 -13.04 -5.73
N SER A 535 17.96 -13.28 -5.68
CA SER A 535 17.37 -14.62 -5.62
C SER A 535 17.69 -15.47 -6.86
N LEU A 536 17.62 -14.87 -8.05
CA LEU A 536 17.99 -15.53 -9.29
C LEU A 536 19.47 -15.87 -9.34
N TYR A 537 20.35 -14.98 -8.84
CA TYR A 537 21.76 -15.29 -8.72
C TYR A 537 22.01 -16.47 -7.77
N GLU A 538 21.39 -16.48 -6.58
CA GLU A 538 21.51 -17.58 -5.62
C GLU A 538 21.18 -18.94 -6.27
N ILE A 539 20.15 -18.98 -7.11
CA ILE A 539 19.63 -20.19 -7.75
C ILE A 539 20.45 -20.57 -8.99
N THR A 540 20.80 -19.61 -9.85
CA THR A 540 21.33 -19.87 -11.20
C THR A 540 22.83 -19.61 -11.35
N ARG A 541 23.43 -18.85 -10.43
CA ARG A 541 24.81 -18.34 -10.49
C ARG A 541 25.13 -17.52 -11.74
N GLU A 542 24.11 -16.96 -12.39
CA GLU A 542 24.29 -16.00 -13.49
C GLU A 542 24.72 -14.63 -12.95
N GLU A 543 26.01 -14.31 -13.05
CA GLU A 543 26.66 -13.09 -12.51
C GLU A 543 26.00 -11.76 -12.94
N ARG A 544 25.30 -11.74 -14.08
CA ARG A 544 24.58 -10.54 -14.54
C ARG A 544 23.56 -10.05 -13.53
N TYR A 545 22.84 -10.95 -12.85
CA TYR A 545 21.79 -10.57 -11.91
C TYR A 545 22.36 -9.89 -10.67
N ILE A 546 23.41 -10.48 -10.07
CA ILE A 546 24.03 -9.91 -8.87
C ILE A 546 24.76 -8.60 -9.18
N THR A 547 25.32 -8.47 -10.39
CA THR A 547 25.94 -7.22 -10.85
C THR A 547 24.94 -6.06 -10.86
N ILE A 548 23.75 -6.29 -11.45
CA ILE A 548 22.68 -5.26 -11.49
C ILE A 548 22.15 -4.99 -10.09
N ALA A 549 21.84 -6.03 -9.31
CA ALA A 549 21.34 -5.86 -7.95
C ALA A 549 22.33 -5.05 -7.09
N LYS A 550 23.63 -5.35 -7.16
CA LYS A 550 24.68 -4.62 -6.45
C LYS A 550 24.72 -3.15 -6.87
N GLN A 551 24.54 -2.84 -8.15
CA GLN A 551 24.45 -1.45 -8.61
C GLN A 551 23.22 -0.74 -8.02
N GLN A 552 22.06 -1.40 -8.00
CA GLN A 552 20.87 -0.85 -7.35
C GLN A 552 21.10 -0.58 -5.87
N LEU A 553 21.73 -1.52 -5.14
CA LEU A 553 22.05 -1.31 -3.73
C LEU A 553 23.01 -0.13 -3.55
N ASN A 554 24.08 -0.04 -4.34
CA ASN A 554 25.04 1.08 -4.29
C ASN A 554 24.35 2.44 -4.49
N ASN A 555 23.32 2.50 -5.33
CA ASN A 555 22.55 3.72 -5.55
C ASN A 555 21.76 4.16 -4.31
N ILE A 556 21.35 3.22 -3.46
CA ILE A 556 20.46 3.45 -2.31
C ILE A 556 21.26 3.68 -1.01
N VAL A 557 22.39 3.00 -0.84
CA VAL A 557 23.24 3.05 0.38
C VAL A 557 23.50 4.48 0.90
N PRO A 558 23.80 5.49 0.06
CA PRO A 558 24.06 6.85 0.54
C PRO A 558 22.90 7.47 1.34
N ASN A 559 21.66 7.08 1.05
CA ASN A 559 20.46 7.61 1.69
C ASN A 559 19.91 6.70 2.80
N LEU A 560 20.36 5.44 2.87
CA LEU A 560 19.81 4.40 3.75
C LEU A 560 19.70 4.86 5.20
N LEU A 561 20.79 5.39 5.76
CA LEU A 561 20.88 5.77 7.17
C LEU A 561 19.92 6.91 7.55
N ASN A 562 19.63 7.83 6.62
CA ASN A 562 18.80 9.00 6.89
C ASN A 562 17.32 8.79 6.54
N SER A 563 16.96 7.61 6.05
CA SER A 563 15.62 7.35 5.51
C SER A 563 14.62 6.79 6.53
N GLY A 564 15.09 6.38 7.72
CA GLY A 564 14.24 5.71 8.69
C GLY A 564 13.51 4.50 8.05
N PRO A 565 12.18 4.36 8.21
CA PRO A 565 11.43 3.25 7.63
C PRO A 565 11.29 3.28 6.10
N MET A 566 11.61 4.41 5.46
CA MET A 566 11.32 4.65 4.04
C MET A 566 12.21 3.89 3.05
N LEU A 567 13.25 3.20 3.50
CA LEU A 567 14.08 2.29 2.69
C LEU A 567 14.22 0.91 3.35
N SER A 568 13.21 0.50 4.11
CA SER A 568 13.22 -0.76 4.85
C SER A 568 13.19 -2.00 3.97
N SER A 569 12.58 -1.96 2.79
CA SER A 569 12.64 -3.08 1.85
C SER A 569 14.04 -3.21 1.26
N TRP A 570 14.70 -2.07 0.98
CA TRP A 570 16.11 -2.06 0.58
C TRP A 570 17.04 -2.60 1.66
N ALA A 571 16.82 -2.25 2.93
CA ALA A 571 17.56 -2.83 4.06
C ALA A 571 17.39 -4.36 4.12
N HIS A 572 16.20 -4.88 3.84
CA HIS A 572 15.98 -6.33 3.72
C HIS A 572 16.72 -6.94 2.52
N LYS A 573 16.83 -6.25 1.37
CA LYS A 573 17.62 -6.76 0.25
C LYS A 573 19.13 -6.70 0.53
N ILE A 574 19.60 -5.71 1.29
CA ILE A 574 20.98 -5.68 1.83
C ILE A 574 21.22 -6.88 2.76
N LEU A 575 20.27 -7.18 3.65
CA LEU A 575 20.33 -8.37 4.51
C LEU A 575 20.46 -9.65 3.68
N LYS A 576 19.66 -9.83 2.62
CA LYS A 576 19.79 -10.96 1.69
C LYS A 576 21.16 -10.99 1.00
N TYR A 577 21.61 -9.87 0.44
CA TYR A 577 22.88 -9.75 -0.27
C TYR A 577 24.10 -10.12 0.59
N ILE A 578 24.16 -9.64 1.84
CA ILE A 578 25.29 -9.93 2.75
C ILE A 578 25.33 -11.41 3.15
N ASN A 579 24.18 -12.08 3.17
CA ASN A 579 24.06 -13.48 3.60
C ASN A 579 23.92 -14.47 2.42
N ILE A 580 24.22 -14.04 1.20
CA ILE A 580 23.98 -14.81 -0.04
C ILE A 580 24.73 -16.15 -0.07
N ASP A 581 25.90 -16.22 0.58
CA ASP A 581 26.74 -17.42 0.66
C ASP A 581 26.51 -18.25 1.93
N ILE A 582 25.69 -17.75 2.86
CA ILE A 582 25.41 -18.38 4.15
C ILE A 582 24.19 -19.32 4.04
N ASN A 583 23.39 -19.20 2.97
CA ASN A 583 22.19 -20.00 2.77
C ASN A 583 22.52 -21.38 2.15
N PRO A 584 22.24 -22.50 2.83
CA PRO A 584 22.67 -23.85 2.42
C PRO A 584 21.96 -24.42 1.18
N LEU A 585 21.07 -23.66 0.52
CA LEU A 585 20.37 -24.06 -0.72
C LEU A 585 21.30 -24.15 -1.95
N SER A 586 22.60 -23.96 -1.76
CA SER A 586 23.65 -24.01 -2.78
C SER A 586 24.57 -25.23 -2.68
N LYS A 587 24.24 -26.19 -1.83
CA LYS A 587 24.89 -27.51 -1.77
C LYS A 587 23.96 -28.63 -2.21
#